data_AF-A0A9D5FQK0-F1
#
_entry.id   AF-A0A9D5FQK0-F1
#
_cell.length_a   1.000
_cell.length_b   1.000
_cell.length_c   1.000
_cell.angle_alpha   90.00
_cell.angle_beta   90.00
_cell.angle_gamma   90.00
#
_symmetry.space_group_name_H-M   'P 1'
#
loop_
_entity.id
_entity.type
_entity.pdbx_description
1 polymer ?
#
loop_
_entity_poly.entity_id
_entity_poly.type
_entity_poly.pdbx_seq_one_letter_code
_entity_poly.pdbx_strand_id
1 'polypeptide(L)'
;MKTIGARGMKVMKLLHLIATMMWTVGLAGIAILMSGSFCSPIDVALTFWKVLDIDFFLVIPGAQITIILGLIYGIFTHWRFFKHRWITLKWFVAISVILSGRFIFHPLCSEVIDFADLGIVQYNPQITNLIFKCQILNAVQIAALLFLVGISVFKPRLGERQKIDNHHTATILLLLIFLFPLQLKATETSPGTQAPNNQKQLSESWDWHNPMTESTPPLHGRAWNNEIGATSFSRLPERMKPTLPPAVYRLSKQSAGISLRFITNSRNICVRMKLANRLSLSNMSGLNESGVDLYAVMPRGVFHWIGTHQQYRFGRSDADTAKFYYRNIDANGPIEYQLYLPNYNTVNLLEVGTDEGATFQFITPSTEKPIVVYGSSIIQGASPSRSGLSITNMVQRNLNMPIVNLGFSGNCFMEPALFKALAEIDARIYVIDPIPNSHRFAESEIVKRITEGVNILRQKDNTPIVLVQNYVASDNLMMKKSYASYLAGSASVLKAYKALKQQGVKNIYLLEKEKIVLGEEGMIEGSHPNDFGSLVYAHAYTDMLKKVLARTK
;
A
#
# COMPACT_ATOMS: atom_id res chain seq x y z
N MET A 1 -5.93 63.83 6.71
CA MET A 1 -6.88 62.75 6.37
C MET A 1 -7.93 62.64 7.46
N LYS A 2 -9.22 62.50 7.11
CA LYS A 2 -10.31 62.30 8.09
C LYS A 2 -10.12 60.93 8.76
N THR A 3 -10.09 60.90 10.09
CA THR A 3 -10.06 59.67 10.89
C THR A 3 -11.45 59.04 10.93
N ILE A 4 -11.53 57.71 11.00
CA ILE A 4 -12.81 56.99 11.09
C ILE A 4 -13.54 57.39 12.38
N GLY A 5 -14.81 57.79 12.28
CA GLY A 5 -15.66 58.14 13.43
C GLY A 5 -16.03 56.94 14.30
N ALA A 6 -16.56 57.19 15.50
CA ALA A 6 -16.84 56.14 16.50
C ALA A 6 -17.76 54.99 15.99
N ARG A 7 -18.77 55.31 15.17
CA ARG A 7 -19.66 54.31 14.56
C ARG A 7 -18.93 53.43 13.56
N GLY A 8 -18.11 54.02 12.70
CA GLY A 8 -17.27 53.29 11.73
C GLY A 8 -16.26 52.37 12.42
N MET A 9 -15.68 52.81 13.54
CA MET A 9 -14.78 51.99 14.34
C MET A 9 -15.45 50.75 14.95
N LYS A 10 -16.73 50.83 15.34
CA LYS A 10 -17.48 49.66 15.82
C LYS A 10 -17.72 48.65 14.70
N VAL A 11 -18.14 49.12 13.52
CA VAL A 11 -18.36 48.27 12.33
C VAL A 11 -17.06 47.59 11.90
N MET A 12 -15.95 48.33 11.84
CA MET A 12 -14.64 47.79 11.50
C MET A 12 -14.18 46.69 12.47
N LYS A 13 -14.43 46.85 13.77
CA LYS A 13 -14.10 45.82 14.78
C LYS A 13 -14.93 44.57 14.59
N LEU A 14 -16.23 44.72 14.32
CA LEU A 14 -17.13 43.60 14.05
C LEU A 14 -16.67 42.82 12.81
N LEU A 15 -16.45 43.50 11.68
CA LEU A 15 -15.99 42.86 10.45
C LEU A 15 -14.63 42.16 10.62
N HIS A 16 -13.71 42.78 11.36
CA HIS A 16 -12.40 42.19 11.62
C HIS A 16 -12.50 40.95 12.50
N LEU A 17 -13.37 40.96 13.50
CA LEU A 17 -13.62 39.80 14.35
C LEU A 17 -14.20 38.64 13.55
N ILE A 18 -15.21 38.90 12.70
CA ILE A 18 -15.81 37.90 11.82
C ILE A 18 -14.76 37.32 10.86
N ALA A 19 -13.98 38.17 10.20
CA ALA A 19 -12.94 37.73 9.26
C ALA A 19 -11.84 36.91 9.94
N THR A 20 -11.43 37.32 11.14
CA THR A 20 -10.44 36.57 11.93
C THR A 20 -11.01 35.21 12.36
N MET A 21 -12.28 35.16 12.76
CA MET A 21 -12.97 33.91 13.09
C MET A 21 -13.08 32.98 11.88
N MET A 22 -13.46 33.49 10.70
CA MET A 22 -13.49 32.70 9.47
C MET A 22 -12.13 32.07 9.18
N TRP A 23 -11.06 32.83 9.35
CA TRP A 23 -9.70 32.34 9.16
C TRP A 23 -9.31 31.26 10.19
N THR A 24 -9.45 31.55 11.48
CA THR A 24 -9.02 30.62 12.54
C THR A 24 -9.89 29.38 12.63
N VAL A 25 -11.22 29.54 12.54
CA VAL A 25 -12.18 28.43 12.61
C VAL A 25 -12.12 27.60 11.33
N GLY A 26 -11.88 28.20 10.17
CA GLY A 26 -11.65 27.47 8.92
C GLY A 26 -10.46 26.51 9.02
N LEU A 27 -9.30 27.00 9.50
CA LEU A 27 -8.13 26.14 9.71
C LEU A 27 -8.36 25.05 10.77
N ALA A 28 -9.11 25.37 11.84
CA ALA A 28 -9.49 24.38 12.84
C ALA A 28 -10.41 23.29 12.25
N GLY A 29 -11.37 23.67 11.41
CA GLY A 29 -12.23 22.73 10.66
C GLY A 29 -11.43 21.82 9.74
N ILE A 30 -10.46 22.38 9.01
CA ILE A 30 -9.50 21.63 8.20
C ILE A 30 -8.70 20.65 9.06
N ALA A 31 -8.25 21.05 10.25
CA ALA A 31 -7.53 20.16 11.18
C ALA A 31 -8.37 18.95 11.59
N ILE A 32 -9.66 19.18 11.89
CA ILE A 32 -10.60 18.12 12.28
C ILE A 32 -10.81 17.15 11.12
N LEU A 33 -11.08 17.64 9.90
CA LEU A 33 -11.23 16.78 8.73
C LEU A 33 -9.99 15.92 8.46
N MET A 34 -8.79 16.49 8.56
CA MET A 34 -7.55 15.75 8.35
C MET A 34 -7.17 14.83 9.52
N SER A 35 -7.88 14.88 10.66
CA SER A 35 -7.64 13.99 11.81
C SER A 35 -8.37 12.64 11.69
N GLY A 36 -9.24 12.48 10.68
CA GLY A 36 -9.96 11.24 10.40
C GLY A 36 -9.04 10.09 10.01
N SER A 37 -9.48 8.86 10.30
CA SER A 37 -8.86 7.65 9.75
C SER A 37 -9.37 7.46 8.32
N PHE A 38 -8.45 7.39 7.36
CA PHE A 38 -8.78 7.19 5.95
C PHE A 38 -8.87 5.69 5.62
N CYS A 39 -10.05 5.23 5.23
CA CYS A 39 -10.31 3.80 4.98
C CYS A 39 -10.13 3.41 3.51
N SER A 40 -10.26 4.36 2.58
CA SER A 40 -10.17 4.13 1.14
C SER A 40 -9.57 5.31 0.37
N PRO A 41 -9.14 5.11 -0.89
CA PRO A 41 -8.74 6.20 -1.77
C PRO A 41 -9.78 7.30 -1.93
N ILE A 42 -11.04 6.90 -2.05
CA ILE A 42 -12.17 7.80 -2.21
C ILE A 42 -12.33 8.67 -0.96
N ASP A 43 -12.14 8.11 0.24
CA ASP A 43 -12.22 8.88 1.48
C ASP A 43 -11.15 9.98 1.55
N VAL A 44 -9.92 9.69 1.08
CA VAL A 44 -8.86 10.70 1.04
C VAL A 44 -9.16 11.77 0.01
N ALA A 45 -9.52 11.39 -1.21
CA ALA A 45 -9.87 12.35 -2.26
C ALA A 45 -10.99 13.27 -1.80
N LEU A 46 -12.11 12.71 -1.32
CA LEU A 46 -13.25 13.48 -0.83
C LEU A 46 -12.86 14.39 0.35
N THR A 47 -12.08 13.88 1.29
CA THR A 47 -11.65 14.70 2.43
C THR A 47 -10.79 15.87 1.99
N PHE A 48 -9.81 15.65 1.12
CA PHE A 48 -8.91 16.71 0.66
C PHE A 48 -9.60 17.70 -0.30
N TRP A 49 -10.57 17.25 -1.10
CA TRP A 49 -11.49 18.16 -1.81
C TRP A 49 -12.26 19.04 -0.82
N LYS A 50 -12.78 18.48 0.27
CA LYS A 50 -13.48 19.27 1.31
C LYS A 50 -12.55 20.20 2.09
N VAL A 51 -11.29 19.81 2.30
CA VAL A 51 -10.27 20.70 2.86
C VAL A 51 -10.06 21.92 1.96
N LEU A 52 -9.94 21.71 0.65
CA LEU A 52 -9.79 22.81 -0.32
C LEU A 52 -11.07 23.65 -0.44
N ASP A 53 -12.26 23.06 -0.33
CA ASP A 53 -13.53 23.82 -0.27
C ASP A 53 -13.54 24.75 0.95
N ILE A 54 -13.20 24.25 2.15
CA ILE A 54 -13.14 25.08 3.36
C ILE A 54 -12.09 26.18 3.22
N ASP A 55 -10.92 25.85 2.66
CA ASP A 55 -9.86 26.82 2.43
C ASP A 55 -10.35 27.96 1.51
N PHE A 56 -11.01 27.60 0.42
CA PHE A 56 -11.54 28.53 -0.57
C PHE A 56 -12.69 29.40 -0.06
N PHE A 57 -13.66 28.82 0.67
CA PHE A 57 -14.86 29.54 1.10
C PHE A 57 -14.72 30.26 2.45
N LEU A 58 -13.82 29.82 3.33
CA LEU A 58 -13.66 30.39 4.68
C LEU A 58 -12.28 30.99 4.93
N VAL A 59 -11.21 30.21 4.73
CA VAL A 59 -9.86 30.61 5.14
C VAL A 59 -9.33 31.75 4.28
N ILE A 60 -9.34 31.60 2.95
CA ILE A 60 -8.83 32.60 2.01
C ILE A 60 -9.61 33.93 2.16
N PRO A 61 -10.97 33.95 2.12
CA PRO A 61 -11.73 35.19 2.30
C PRO A 61 -11.50 35.81 3.69
N GLY A 62 -11.44 34.99 4.75
CA GLY A 62 -11.16 35.47 6.10
C GLY A 62 -9.81 36.16 6.20
N ALA A 63 -8.76 35.57 5.64
CA ALA A 63 -7.41 36.14 5.61
C ALA A 63 -7.36 37.44 4.80
N GLN A 64 -7.97 37.47 3.62
CA GLN A 64 -8.02 38.65 2.73
C GLN A 64 -8.73 39.82 3.41
N ILE A 65 -9.93 39.59 3.96
CA ILE A 65 -10.69 40.63 4.65
C ILE A 65 -9.90 41.12 5.88
N THR A 66 -9.23 40.22 6.61
CA THR A 66 -8.40 40.58 7.77
C THR A 66 -7.24 41.51 7.37
N ILE A 67 -6.54 41.23 6.26
CA ILE A 67 -5.51 42.13 5.72
C ILE A 67 -6.11 43.47 5.30
N ILE A 68 -7.20 43.47 4.53
CA ILE A 68 -7.82 44.70 4.01
C ILE A 68 -8.24 45.60 5.18
N LEU A 69 -8.87 45.04 6.20
CA LEU A 69 -9.25 45.79 7.40
C LEU A 69 -8.02 46.25 8.19
N GLY A 70 -6.97 45.42 8.27
CA GLY A 70 -5.67 45.79 8.83
C GLY A 70 -5.05 47.00 8.11
N LEU A 71 -5.17 47.05 6.78
CA LEU A 71 -4.69 48.17 5.96
C LEU A 71 -5.48 49.45 6.27
N ILE A 72 -6.81 49.34 6.33
CA ILE A 72 -7.69 50.45 6.69
C ILE A 72 -7.35 50.97 8.10
N TYR A 73 -7.11 50.08 9.07
CA TYR A 73 -6.67 50.46 10.41
C TYR A 73 -5.33 51.21 10.37
N GLY A 74 -4.34 50.73 9.61
CA GLY A 74 -3.02 51.36 9.52
C GLY A 74 -3.03 52.74 8.86
N ILE A 75 -3.93 52.98 7.91
CA ILE A 75 -4.02 54.25 7.15
C ILE A 75 -4.88 55.29 7.88
N PHE A 76 -6.06 54.89 8.37
CA PHE A 76 -7.10 55.83 8.83
C PHE A 76 -7.23 55.94 10.35
N THR A 77 -6.32 55.33 11.11
CA THR A 77 -6.28 55.44 12.58
C THR A 77 -4.90 55.85 13.10
N HIS A 78 -4.84 56.22 14.38
CA HIS A 78 -3.59 56.63 15.04
C HIS A 78 -2.59 55.48 15.21
N TRP A 79 -2.99 54.23 14.96
CA TRP A 79 -2.17 53.05 15.17
C TRP A 79 -0.95 52.99 14.23
N ARG A 80 -1.12 53.33 12.94
CA ARG A 80 -0.10 53.30 11.88
C ARG A 80 0.66 51.93 11.76
N PHE A 81 1.07 51.52 10.57
CA PHE A 81 1.57 50.14 10.36
C PHE A 81 2.83 49.76 11.17
N PHE A 82 3.79 50.68 11.27
CA PHE A 82 5.11 50.40 11.86
C PHE A 82 5.42 51.25 13.09
N LYS A 83 4.44 51.99 13.60
CA LYS A 83 4.63 52.79 14.82
C LYS A 83 4.94 51.88 16.01
N HIS A 84 4.22 50.75 16.12
CA HIS A 84 4.37 49.80 17.21
C HIS A 84 4.99 48.50 16.70
N ARG A 85 6.10 48.07 17.32
CA ARG A 85 6.84 46.85 16.92
C ARG A 85 5.99 45.58 16.97
N TRP A 86 5.03 45.52 17.91
CA TRP A 86 4.11 44.38 17.99
C TRP A 86 3.13 44.33 16.80
N ILE A 87 2.71 45.48 16.24
CA ILE A 87 1.89 45.54 15.02
C ILE A 87 2.70 45.08 13.82
N THR A 88 3.96 45.52 13.73
CA THR A 88 4.90 45.07 12.69
C THR A 88 5.09 43.56 12.72
N LEU A 89 5.31 42.97 13.89
CA LEU A 89 5.44 41.52 14.04
C LEU A 89 4.19 40.78 13.57
N LYS A 90 3.00 41.32 13.87
CA LYS A 90 1.74 40.72 13.40
C LYS A 90 1.62 40.68 11.89
N TRP A 91 2.04 41.74 11.20
CA TRP A 91 2.04 41.77 9.74
C TRP A 91 2.93 40.70 9.14
N PHE A 92 4.17 40.58 9.64
CA PHE A 92 5.08 39.55 9.16
C PHE A 92 4.55 38.14 9.38
N VAL A 93 4.03 37.85 10.58
CA VAL A 93 3.48 36.52 10.88
C VAL A 93 2.22 36.26 10.05
N ALA A 94 1.28 37.20 9.96
CA ALA A 94 0.05 37.02 9.17
C ALA A 94 0.33 36.80 7.67
N ILE A 95 1.24 37.57 7.08
CA ILE A 95 1.67 37.40 5.69
C ILE A 95 2.35 36.04 5.50
N SER A 96 3.20 35.62 6.46
CA SER A 96 3.86 34.32 6.39
C SER A 96 2.87 33.16 6.41
N VAL A 97 1.82 33.23 7.23
CA VAL A 97 0.73 32.23 7.24
C VAL A 97 0.08 32.14 5.86
N ILE A 98 -0.28 33.29 5.26
CA ILE A 98 -0.95 33.33 3.95
C ILE A 98 -0.06 32.77 2.83
N LEU A 99 1.21 33.17 2.79
CA LEU A 99 2.16 32.67 1.81
C LEU A 99 2.37 31.16 1.97
N SER A 100 2.46 30.67 3.21
CA SER A 100 2.59 29.23 3.48
C SER A 100 1.35 28.43 3.07
N GLY A 101 0.15 29.00 3.24
CA GLY A 101 -1.11 28.41 2.77
C GLY A 101 -1.11 28.24 1.25
N ARG A 102 -0.81 29.31 0.52
CA ARG A 102 -0.87 29.32 -0.95
C ARG A 102 0.22 28.48 -1.61
N PHE A 103 1.48 28.68 -1.21
CA PHE A 103 2.64 28.14 -1.93
C PHE A 103 3.12 26.79 -1.41
N ILE A 104 2.62 26.34 -0.25
CA ILE A 104 3.04 25.07 0.35
C ILE A 104 1.83 24.19 0.65
N PHE A 105 0.85 24.67 1.43
CA PHE A 105 -0.29 23.85 1.85
C PHE A 105 -1.16 23.41 0.67
N HIS A 106 -1.57 24.35 -0.18
CA HIS A 106 -2.45 24.04 -1.31
C HIS A 106 -1.84 23.07 -2.34
N PRO A 107 -0.56 23.22 -2.78
CA PRO A 107 0.10 22.21 -3.61
C PRO A 107 0.19 20.84 -2.96
N LEU A 108 0.50 20.76 -1.66
CA LEU A 108 0.55 19.49 -0.94
C LEU A 108 -0.82 18.81 -0.92
N CYS A 109 -1.90 19.56 -0.66
CA CYS A 109 -3.27 19.03 -0.71
C CYS A 109 -3.64 18.53 -2.12
N SER A 110 -3.23 19.24 -3.17
CA SER A 110 -3.48 18.84 -4.56
C SER A 110 -2.75 17.55 -4.91
N GLU A 111 -1.48 17.43 -4.49
CA GLU A 111 -0.70 16.19 -4.69
C GLU A 111 -1.34 14.99 -3.97
N VAL A 112 -1.88 15.19 -2.76
CA VAL A 112 -2.65 14.14 -2.05
C VAL A 112 -3.88 13.70 -2.84
N ILE A 113 -4.62 14.63 -3.47
CA ILE A 113 -5.77 14.32 -4.32
C ILE A 113 -5.31 13.54 -5.55
N ASP A 114 -4.25 13.95 -6.22
CA ASP A 114 -3.72 13.25 -7.40
C ASP A 114 -3.34 11.80 -7.06
N PHE A 115 -2.68 11.57 -5.91
CA PHE A 115 -2.40 10.21 -5.44
C PHE A 115 -3.68 9.42 -5.13
N ALA A 116 -4.70 10.09 -4.59
CA ALA A 116 -5.97 9.46 -4.25
C ALA A 116 -6.79 9.07 -5.48
N ASP A 117 -6.83 9.92 -6.51
CA ASP A 117 -7.51 9.67 -7.78
C ASP A 117 -6.82 8.53 -8.57
N LEU A 118 -5.52 8.34 -8.39
CA LEU A 118 -4.78 7.19 -8.91
C LEU A 118 -5.04 5.89 -8.13
N GLY A 119 -5.86 5.92 -7.07
CA GLY A 119 -6.13 4.77 -6.20
C GLY A 119 -5.00 4.43 -5.22
N ILE A 120 -4.00 5.30 -5.09
CA ILE A 120 -2.75 5.07 -4.34
C ILE A 120 -2.90 5.62 -2.93
N VAL A 121 -3.72 4.98 -2.09
CA VAL A 121 -4.01 5.55 -0.75
C VAL A 121 -3.68 4.63 0.39
N GLN A 122 -4.00 3.35 0.27
CA GLN A 122 -3.69 2.40 1.33
C GLN A 122 -2.21 2.01 1.25
N TYR A 123 -1.46 2.35 2.30
CA TYR A 123 -0.09 1.88 2.57
C TYR A 123 1.04 2.42 1.69
N ASN A 124 0.80 3.48 0.91
CA ASN A 124 1.91 4.20 0.26
C ASN A 124 2.56 5.18 1.27
N PRO A 125 3.84 5.00 1.66
CA PRO A 125 4.50 5.92 2.59
C PRO A 125 4.56 7.36 2.08
N GLN A 126 4.47 7.57 0.76
CA GLN A 126 4.50 8.88 0.14
C GLN A 126 3.23 9.67 0.44
N ILE A 127 2.04 9.09 0.22
CA ILE A 127 0.77 9.78 0.53
C ILE A 127 0.63 10.01 2.03
N THR A 128 1.01 9.04 2.87
CA THR A 128 1.00 9.22 4.33
C THR A 128 1.92 10.37 4.77
N ASN A 129 3.11 10.49 4.18
CA ASN A 129 4.03 11.60 4.46
C ASN A 129 3.45 12.95 3.97
N LEU A 130 2.82 12.98 2.79
CA LEU A 130 2.16 14.19 2.29
C LEU A 130 1.02 14.64 3.21
N ILE A 131 0.14 13.73 3.61
CA ILE A 131 -0.93 14.00 4.58
C ILE A 131 -0.35 14.52 5.89
N PHE A 132 0.71 13.89 6.41
CA PHE A 132 1.38 14.32 7.64
C PHE A 132 2.00 15.72 7.51
N LYS A 133 2.61 16.04 6.37
CA LYS A 133 3.10 17.40 6.08
C LYS A 133 1.96 18.43 6.08
N CYS A 134 0.81 18.10 5.48
CA CYS A 134 -0.38 18.95 5.52
C CYS A 134 -0.85 19.20 6.95
N GLN A 135 -0.91 18.14 7.77
CA GLN A 135 -1.30 18.24 9.19
C GLN A 135 -0.34 19.12 10.00
N ILE A 136 0.97 18.92 9.86
CA ILE A 136 1.99 19.75 10.54
C ILE A 136 1.85 21.20 10.11
N LEU A 137 1.79 21.45 8.80
CA LEU A 137 1.72 22.82 8.29
C LEU A 137 0.45 23.53 8.78
N ASN A 138 -0.70 22.85 8.77
CA ASN A 138 -1.94 23.39 9.30
C ASN A 138 -1.85 23.67 10.82
N ALA A 139 -1.26 22.77 11.60
CA ALA A 139 -1.05 22.98 13.03
C ALA A 139 -0.15 24.20 13.32
N VAL A 140 0.93 24.39 12.54
CA VAL A 140 1.80 25.56 12.62
C VAL A 140 1.04 26.84 12.29
N GLN A 141 0.19 26.84 11.25
CA GLN A 141 -0.64 27.99 10.91
C GLN A 141 -1.63 28.35 12.03
N ILE A 142 -2.32 27.36 12.62
CA ILE A 142 -3.23 27.57 13.76
C ILE A 142 -2.46 28.17 14.95
N ALA A 143 -1.31 27.61 15.30
CA ALA A 143 -0.48 28.12 16.39
C ALA A 143 -0.03 29.57 16.14
N ALA A 144 0.35 29.90 14.90
CA ALA A 144 0.70 31.27 14.51
C ALA A 144 -0.48 32.24 14.66
N LEU A 145 -1.70 31.84 14.28
CA LEU A 145 -2.88 32.70 14.46
C LEU A 145 -3.26 32.86 15.94
N LEU A 146 -3.17 31.81 16.76
CA LEU A 146 -3.39 31.91 18.21
C LEU A 146 -2.35 32.83 18.87
N PHE A 147 -1.09 32.76 18.41
CA PHE A 147 -0.04 33.69 18.82
C PHE A 147 -0.40 35.14 18.44
N LEU A 148 -0.93 35.40 17.24
CA LEU A 148 -1.41 36.72 16.83
C LEU A 148 -2.55 37.23 17.73
N VAL A 149 -3.47 36.36 18.16
CA VAL A 149 -4.51 36.68 19.15
C VAL A 149 -3.89 37.09 20.47
N GLY A 150 -2.89 36.34 20.97
CA GLY A 150 -2.14 36.70 22.18
C GLY A 150 -1.50 38.09 22.09
N ILE A 151 -0.83 38.42 20.98
CA ILE A 151 -0.28 39.77 20.77
C ILE A 151 -1.40 40.83 20.76
N SER A 152 -2.59 40.52 20.22
CA SER A 152 -3.74 41.45 20.23
C SER A 152 -4.23 41.80 21.61
N VAL A 153 -4.23 40.83 22.52
CA VAL A 153 -4.74 41.00 23.88
C VAL A 153 -3.69 41.68 24.75
N PHE A 154 -2.48 41.12 24.82
CA PHE A 154 -1.47 41.55 25.77
C PHE A 154 -0.68 42.79 25.34
N LYS A 155 -0.63 43.08 24.02
CA LYS A 155 0.04 44.26 23.44
C LYS A 155 1.42 44.52 24.08
N PRO A 156 2.37 43.58 23.93
CA PRO A 156 3.65 43.63 24.63
C PRO A 156 4.36 44.96 24.35
N ARG A 157 4.97 45.54 25.40
CA ARG A 157 5.70 46.83 25.35
C ARG A 157 7.03 46.70 24.62
N LEU A 158 6.96 46.41 23.32
CA LEU A 158 8.06 46.49 22.37
C LEU A 158 8.06 47.93 21.84
N GLY A 159 8.99 48.79 22.29
CA GLY A 159 8.99 50.25 22.08
C GLY A 159 8.71 50.76 20.65
N GLU A 160 8.38 52.04 20.51
CA GLU A 160 7.99 52.65 19.22
C GLU A 160 9.18 52.86 18.26
N ARG A 161 8.97 52.72 16.95
CA ARG A 161 9.95 53.10 15.91
C ARG A 161 9.77 54.56 15.47
N GLN A 162 10.85 55.23 15.08
CA GLN A 162 10.81 56.55 14.44
C GLN A 162 9.97 56.53 13.14
N LYS A 163 9.44 57.71 12.79
CA LYS A 163 8.47 57.98 11.71
C LYS A 163 8.98 57.45 10.35
N ILE A 164 8.41 56.35 9.85
CA ILE A 164 8.61 55.86 8.47
C ILE A 164 7.44 56.37 7.61
N ASP A 165 7.72 56.77 6.37
CA ASP A 165 6.70 57.28 5.45
C ASP A 165 5.76 56.17 4.97
N ASN A 166 4.44 56.39 5.10
CA ASN A 166 3.43 55.34 4.99
C ASN A 166 3.04 55.01 3.53
N HIS A 167 3.34 55.90 2.58
CA HIS A 167 2.80 55.82 1.22
C HIS A 167 3.44 54.70 0.38
N HIS A 168 4.77 54.56 0.37
CA HIS A 168 5.44 53.48 -0.37
C HIS A 168 5.12 52.08 0.20
N THR A 169 4.85 52.00 1.50
CA THR A 169 4.63 50.72 2.19
C THR A 169 3.19 50.21 2.03
N ALA A 170 2.21 51.11 1.97
CA ALA A 170 0.83 50.75 1.63
C ALA A 170 0.74 50.17 0.22
N THR A 171 1.51 50.68 -0.74
CA THR A 171 1.57 50.18 -2.13
C THR A 171 2.17 48.78 -2.21
N ILE A 172 3.24 48.47 -1.45
CA ILE A 172 3.84 47.13 -1.38
C ILE A 172 2.88 46.11 -0.74
N LEU A 173 2.16 46.50 0.31
CA LEU A 173 1.13 45.65 0.95
C LEU A 173 -0.13 45.49 0.07
N LEU A 174 -0.45 46.49 -0.77
CA LEU A 174 -1.54 46.40 -1.75
C LEU A 174 -1.22 45.41 -2.88
N LEU A 175 0.04 45.34 -3.32
CA LEU A 175 0.49 44.40 -4.35
C LEU A 175 0.36 42.93 -3.89
N LEU A 176 0.43 42.65 -2.58
CA LEU A 176 0.18 41.31 -2.03
C LEU A 176 -1.30 40.86 -2.15
N ILE A 177 -2.24 41.80 -2.27
CA ILE A 177 -3.66 41.51 -2.51
C ILE A 177 -3.86 40.95 -3.94
N PHE A 178 -3.00 41.36 -4.89
CA PHE A 178 -3.04 40.95 -6.30
C PHE A 178 -2.26 39.66 -6.63
N LEU A 179 -1.64 38.99 -5.65
CA LEU A 179 -1.02 37.66 -5.85
C LEU A 179 -2.05 36.51 -6.00
N PHE A 180 -3.34 36.81 -6.03
CA PHE A 180 -4.43 35.85 -6.22
C PHE A 180 -5.11 36.07 -7.58
N PRO A 181 -4.82 35.27 -8.62
CA PRO A 181 -5.80 35.08 -9.67
C PRO A 181 -6.94 34.22 -9.12
N LEU A 182 -8.17 34.73 -9.21
CA LEU A 182 -9.39 33.91 -9.19
C LEU A 182 -9.33 32.96 -10.39
N GLN A 183 -8.76 31.77 -10.20
CA GLN A 183 -8.98 30.68 -11.14
C GLN A 183 -10.17 29.86 -10.63
N LEU A 184 -11.35 30.20 -11.13
CA LEU A 184 -12.47 29.26 -11.21
C LEU A 184 -12.05 28.16 -12.18
N LYS A 185 -11.48 27.07 -11.66
CA LYS A 185 -11.34 25.86 -12.47
C LYS A 185 -12.71 25.18 -12.45
N ALA A 186 -13.43 25.30 -13.56
CA ALA A 186 -14.65 24.55 -13.78
C ALA A 186 -14.34 23.06 -13.63
N THR A 187 -15.15 22.36 -12.84
CA THR A 187 -15.13 20.91 -12.70
C THR A 187 -15.49 20.33 -14.06
N GLU A 188 -14.51 19.86 -14.84
CA GLU A 188 -14.79 19.04 -16.01
C GLU A 188 -15.36 17.70 -15.50
N THR A 189 -16.67 17.58 -15.61
CA THR A 189 -17.35 16.28 -15.49
C THR A 189 -16.83 15.38 -16.60
N SER A 190 -16.19 14.27 -16.22
CA SER A 190 -15.79 13.21 -17.15
C SER A 190 -16.93 12.88 -18.12
N PRO A 191 -16.68 12.81 -19.44
CA PRO A 191 -17.67 12.36 -20.38
C PRO A 191 -17.99 10.88 -20.09
N GLY A 192 -19.25 10.61 -19.76
CA GLY A 192 -19.78 9.26 -19.61
C GLY A 192 -19.51 8.46 -20.88
N THR A 193 -18.68 7.44 -20.78
CA THR A 193 -18.35 6.58 -21.90
C THR A 193 -19.49 5.57 -22.08
N GLN A 194 -20.34 5.81 -23.07
CA GLN A 194 -21.19 4.76 -23.62
C GLN A 194 -20.30 3.78 -24.38
N ALA A 195 -20.29 2.51 -23.95
CA ALA A 195 -19.60 1.44 -24.65
C ALA A 195 -20.35 1.08 -25.95
N PRO A 196 -19.72 1.11 -27.14
CA PRO A 196 -20.29 0.49 -28.32
C PRO A 196 -20.14 -1.03 -28.21
N ASN A 197 -21.28 -1.70 -28.13
CA ASN A 197 -21.41 -3.15 -28.19
C ASN A 197 -21.25 -3.59 -29.66
N ASN A 198 -20.01 -3.82 -30.10
CA ASN A 198 -19.72 -4.46 -31.39
C ASN A 198 -18.58 -5.46 -31.22
N GLN A 199 -18.92 -6.67 -30.77
CA GLN A 199 -18.03 -7.83 -30.89
C GLN A 199 -18.00 -8.30 -32.34
N LYS A 200 -17.19 -7.64 -33.16
CA LYS A 200 -16.64 -8.25 -34.38
C LYS A 200 -15.42 -9.04 -33.95
N GLN A 201 -15.51 -10.36 -33.99
CA GLN A 201 -14.40 -11.27 -33.67
C GLN A 201 -13.31 -11.07 -34.73
N LEU A 202 -12.38 -10.15 -34.46
CA LEU A 202 -11.17 -9.95 -35.24
C LEU A 202 -10.40 -11.29 -35.23
N SER A 203 -9.94 -11.75 -36.39
CA SER A 203 -9.03 -12.89 -36.49
C SER A 203 -7.78 -12.58 -35.65
N GLU A 204 -7.62 -13.26 -34.52
CA GLU A 204 -6.60 -12.92 -33.54
C GLU A 204 -5.24 -13.48 -33.98
N SER A 205 -4.48 -12.71 -34.76
CA SER A 205 -3.02 -12.90 -34.92
C SER A 205 -2.34 -12.45 -33.62
N TRP A 206 -1.46 -13.28 -33.07
CA TRP A 206 -0.75 -13.01 -31.80
C TRP A 206 0.73 -13.34 -31.98
N ASP A 207 1.60 -12.43 -31.54
CA ASP A 207 3.03 -12.71 -31.36
C ASP A 207 3.21 -13.41 -30.00
N TRP A 208 3.56 -14.69 -30.00
CA TRP A 208 3.65 -15.53 -28.79
C TRP A 208 5.06 -15.56 -28.19
N HIS A 209 5.14 -15.26 -26.89
CA HIS A 209 6.37 -15.25 -26.11
C HIS A 209 6.33 -16.33 -25.03
N ASN A 210 7.30 -17.24 -25.04
CA ASN A 210 7.39 -18.35 -24.10
C ASN A 210 8.60 -18.17 -23.15
N PRO A 211 8.39 -17.96 -21.84
CA PRO A 211 9.49 -17.75 -20.89
C PRO A 211 10.40 -18.98 -20.72
N MET A 212 9.93 -20.17 -21.12
CA MET A 212 10.68 -21.42 -21.00
C MET A 212 11.59 -21.69 -22.21
N THR A 213 11.73 -20.72 -23.13
CA THR A 213 12.71 -20.81 -24.24
C THR A 213 14.07 -20.24 -23.86
N GLU A 214 14.15 -19.47 -22.77
CA GLU A 214 15.41 -18.94 -22.24
C GLU A 214 16.20 -20.02 -21.47
N SER A 215 17.54 -19.94 -21.52
CA SER A 215 18.42 -20.87 -20.80
C SER A 215 18.18 -20.86 -19.29
N THR A 216 17.88 -19.68 -18.74
CA THR A 216 17.41 -19.49 -17.37
C THR A 216 16.08 -18.77 -17.44
N PRO A 217 14.95 -19.43 -17.11
CA PRO A 217 13.64 -18.80 -17.28
C PRO A 217 13.50 -17.56 -16.40
N PRO A 218 12.86 -16.49 -16.90
CA PRO A 218 12.64 -15.25 -16.17
C PRO A 218 11.49 -15.37 -15.14
N LEU A 219 11.50 -16.45 -14.35
CA LEU A 219 10.49 -16.76 -13.35
C LEU A 219 10.82 -16.09 -12.01
N HIS A 220 10.00 -15.12 -11.60
CA HIS A 220 10.11 -14.45 -10.31
C HIS A 220 9.47 -15.29 -9.21
N GLY A 221 10.00 -15.21 -7.99
CA GLY A 221 9.48 -15.95 -6.82
C GLY A 221 9.87 -17.43 -6.75
N ARG A 222 10.75 -17.91 -7.65
CA ARG A 222 11.27 -19.30 -7.66
C ARG A 222 12.75 -19.33 -7.28
N ALA A 223 13.09 -20.02 -6.19
CA ALA A 223 14.44 -19.97 -5.61
C ALA A 223 15.50 -20.74 -6.41
N TRP A 224 15.16 -21.88 -7.01
CA TRP A 224 16.10 -22.74 -7.75
C TRP A 224 15.99 -22.56 -9.27
N ASN A 225 15.92 -21.31 -9.75
CA ASN A 225 15.75 -21.01 -11.18
C ASN A 225 16.79 -21.68 -12.08
N ASN A 226 18.06 -21.59 -11.71
CA ASN A 226 19.16 -22.13 -12.50
C ASN A 226 19.15 -23.67 -12.51
N GLU A 227 18.86 -24.29 -11.37
CA GLU A 227 18.87 -25.75 -11.23
C GLU A 227 17.67 -26.40 -11.94
N ILE A 228 16.47 -25.83 -11.79
CA ILE A 228 15.25 -26.35 -12.42
C ILE A 228 15.25 -26.03 -13.92
N GLY A 229 15.79 -24.86 -14.30
CA GLY A 229 15.81 -24.39 -15.68
C GLY A 229 14.41 -24.34 -16.29
N ALA A 230 14.36 -24.54 -17.61
CA ALA A 230 13.15 -24.54 -18.43
C ALA A 230 12.33 -25.86 -18.38
N THR A 231 12.67 -26.80 -17.50
CA THR A 231 12.03 -28.13 -17.48
C THR A 231 10.62 -28.13 -16.86
N SER A 232 10.34 -27.24 -15.91
CA SER A 232 9.04 -27.15 -15.24
C SER A 232 8.88 -25.82 -14.51
N PHE A 233 7.66 -25.50 -14.09
CA PHE A 233 7.33 -24.38 -13.21
C PHE A 233 7.38 -24.75 -11.71
N SER A 234 8.07 -25.84 -11.35
CA SER A 234 8.11 -26.34 -9.97
C SER A 234 8.80 -25.37 -9.02
N ARG A 235 8.39 -25.36 -7.75
CA ARG A 235 8.98 -24.55 -6.68
C ARG A 235 10.21 -25.18 -6.04
N LEU A 236 10.36 -26.51 -6.13
CA LEU A 236 11.49 -27.28 -5.59
C LEU A 236 12.16 -28.11 -6.70
N PRO A 237 13.49 -28.32 -6.63
CA PRO A 237 14.22 -29.12 -7.62
C PRO A 237 13.96 -30.62 -7.47
N GLU A 238 14.17 -31.35 -8.57
CA GLU A 238 13.88 -32.78 -8.66
C GLU A 238 14.69 -33.62 -7.68
N ARG A 239 15.95 -33.22 -7.40
CA ARG A 239 16.83 -33.93 -6.45
C ARG A 239 16.28 -34.02 -5.03
N MET A 240 15.32 -33.16 -4.65
CA MET A 240 14.74 -33.18 -3.30
C MET A 240 13.62 -34.21 -3.14
N LYS A 241 13.11 -34.79 -4.24
CA LYS A 241 12.07 -35.82 -4.23
C LYS A 241 12.32 -36.97 -3.24
N PRO A 242 13.50 -37.61 -3.16
CA PRO A 242 13.74 -38.71 -2.23
C PRO A 242 13.76 -38.30 -0.75
N THR A 243 13.99 -37.01 -0.46
CA THR A 243 14.14 -36.51 0.92
C THR A 243 12.88 -35.85 1.47
N LEU A 244 11.96 -35.45 0.61
CA LEU A 244 10.75 -34.74 0.99
C LEU A 244 9.58 -35.71 1.21
N PRO A 245 8.61 -35.35 2.09
CA PRO A 245 7.34 -36.05 2.13
C PRO A 245 6.68 -36.06 0.74
N PRO A 246 6.11 -37.19 0.27
CA PRO A 246 5.53 -37.29 -1.08
C PRO A 246 4.48 -36.22 -1.38
N ALA A 247 3.67 -35.84 -0.38
CA ALA A 247 2.66 -34.79 -0.52
C ALA A 247 3.27 -33.40 -0.72
N VAL A 248 4.34 -33.06 0.02
CA VAL A 248 5.07 -31.79 -0.17
C VAL A 248 5.67 -31.72 -1.56
N TYR A 249 6.34 -32.79 -2.00
CA TYR A 249 6.93 -32.82 -3.34
C TYR A 249 5.87 -32.69 -4.44
N ARG A 250 4.71 -33.35 -4.32
CA ARG A 250 3.58 -33.17 -5.27
C ARG A 250 3.09 -31.71 -5.29
N LEU A 251 2.88 -31.10 -4.13
CA LEU A 251 2.43 -29.70 -4.01
C LEU A 251 3.50 -28.70 -4.50
N SER A 252 4.79 -29.09 -4.48
CA SER A 252 5.87 -28.26 -5.01
C SER A 252 5.81 -28.07 -6.53
N LYS A 253 5.11 -28.95 -7.25
CA LYS A 253 4.91 -28.82 -8.71
C LYS A 253 3.92 -27.69 -9.05
N GLN A 254 3.11 -27.23 -8.10
CA GLN A 254 2.18 -26.10 -8.29
C GLN A 254 2.91 -24.76 -8.21
N SER A 255 2.45 -23.78 -8.98
CA SER A 255 3.15 -22.50 -9.23
C SER A 255 2.86 -21.37 -8.24
N ALA A 256 2.46 -21.69 -7.00
CA ALA A 256 2.15 -20.69 -5.97
C ALA A 256 3.26 -19.66 -5.77
N GLY A 257 2.91 -18.38 -5.86
CA GLY A 257 3.87 -17.26 -5.71
C GLY A 257 4.86 -17.08 -6.86
N ILE A 258 4.80 -17.90 -7.91
CA ILE A 258 5.60 -17.69 -9.12
C ILE A 258 4.91 -16.64 -9.99
N SER A 259 5.72 -15.80 -10.64
CA SER A 259 5.23 -14.80 -11.58
C SER A 259 6.21 -14.58 -12.74
N LEU A 260 5.71 -13.97 -13.81
CA LEU A 260 6.51 -13.39 -14.89
C LEU A 260 6.48 -11.87 -14.80
N ARG A 261 7.58 -11.23 -15.20
CA ARG A 261 7.58 -9.80 -15.50
C ARG A 261 8.03 -9.58 -16.95
N PHE A 262 7.39 -8.66 -17.64
CA PHE A 262 7.70 -8.34 -19.02
C PHE A 262 7.34 -6.89 -19.37
N ILE A 263 7.98 -6.34 -20.38
CA ILE A 263 7.71 -5.00 -20.92
C ILE A 263 7.12 -5.15 -22.30
N THR A 264 6.02 -4.45 -22.59
CA THR A 264 5.45 -4.37 -23.94
C THR A 264 4.68 -3.07 -24.14
N ASN A 265 4.64 -2.59 -25.38
CA ASN A 265 3.74 -1.51 -25.80
C ASN A 265 2.42 -2.03 -26.39
N SER A 266 2.15 -3.34 -26.28
CA SER A 266 0.93 -3.97 -26.78
C SER A 266 -0.31 -3.42 -26.07
N ARG A 267 -1.38 -3.19 -26.82
CA ARG A 267 -2.68 -2.76 -26.28
C ARG A 267 -3.58 -3.94 -25.94
N ASN A 268 -3.26 -5.12 -26.48
CA ASN A 268 -3.90 -6.37 -26.12
C ASN A 268 -2.88 -7.40 -25.64
N ILE A 269 -3.24 -8.13 -24.60
CA ILE A 269 -2.43 -9.22 -24.05
C ILE A 269 -3.32 -10.45 -23.95
N CYS A 270 -2.85 -11.58 -24.46
CA CYS A 270 -3.46 -12.90 -24.22
C CYS A 270 -2.49 -13.79 -23.48
N VAL A 271 -2.90 -14.33 -22.34
CA VAL A 271 -2.14 -15.38 -21.67
C VAL A 271 -2.77 -16.70 -22.01
N ARG A 272 -1.99 -17.64 -22.54
CA ARG A 272 -2.44 -19.03 -22.73
C ARG A 272 -1.61 -20.00 -21.89
N MET A 273 -2.29 -20.97 -21.29
CA MET A 273 -1.67 -21.97 -20.42
C MET A 273 -2.21 -23.38 -20.70
N LYS A 274 -1.33 -24.38 -20.55
CA LYS A 274 -1.76 -25.77 -20.31
C LYS A 274 -1.53 -26.11 -18.85
N LEU A 275 -2.52 -26.70 -18.22
CA LEU A 275 -2.52 -27.01 -16.79
C LEU A 275 -2.60 -28.54 -16.60
N ALA A 276 -1.95 -29.05 -15.55
CA ALA A 276 -1.96 -30.49 -15.30
C ALA A 276 -3.29 -31.01 -14.72
N ASN A 277 -4.04 -30.16 -14.01
CA ASN A 277 -5.26 -30.56 -13.32
C ASN A 277 -6.45 -29.72 -13.76
N ARG A 278 -7.67 -30.26 -13.59
CA ARG A 278 -8.92 -29.51 -13.73
C ARG A 278 -9.25 -28.79 -12.43
N LEU A 279 -10.16 -27.82 -12.52
CA LEU A 279 -10.77 -27.19 -11.35
C LEU A 279 -11.45 -28.25 -10.48
N SER A 280 -11.12 -28.28 -9.19
CA SER A 280 -11.56 -29.35 -8.30
C SER A 280 -11.82 -28.90 -6.86
N LEU A 281 -11.33 -27.73 -6.45
CA LEU A 281 -11.39 -27.29 -5.06
C LEU A 281 -12.67 -26.48 -4.81
N SER A 282 -13.59 -27.03 -4.01
CA SER A 282 -14.88 -26.39 -3.71
C SER A 282 -14.77 -25.10 -2.91
N ASN A 283 -13.70 -24.95 -2.12
CA ASN A 283 -13.44 -23.78 -1.31
C ASN A 283 -12.57 -22.75 -2.03
N MET A 284 -12.42 -22.80 -3.36
CA MET A 284 -11.54 -21.93 -4.13
C MET A 284 -12.20 -21.44 -5.42
N SER A 285 -11.92 -20.20 -5.81
CA SER A 285 -12.31 -19.71 -7.13
C SER A 285 -11.43 -20.36 -8.21
N GLY A 286 -11.98 -20.53 -9.42
CA GLY A 286 -11.18 -21.01 -10.55
C GLY A 286 -10.03 -20.08 -10.92
N LEU A 287 -10.19 -18.77 -10.68
CA LEU A 287 -9.16 -17.76 -10.92
C LEU A 287 -7.97 -17.87 -9.95
N ASN A 288 -8.18 -18.35 -8.72
CA ASN A 288 -7.10 -18.60 -7.78
C ASN A 288 -6.46 -19.99 -8.00
N GLU A 289 -7.30 -21.01 -8.24
CA GLU A 289 -6.83 -22.39 -8.44
C GLU A 289 -5.99 -22.51 -9.71
N SER A 290 -6.50 -21.98 -10.82
CA SER A 290 -6.00 -22.24 -12.19
C SER A 290 -5.90 -20.97 -13.06
N GLY A 291 -6.16 -19.79 -12.51
CA GLY A 291 -6.10 -18.53 -13.24
C GLY A 291 -4.78 -17.78 -13.09
N VAL A 292 -4.60 -16.79 -13.95
CA VAL A 292 -3.54 -15.79 -13.85
C VAL A 292 -4.09 -14.44 -13.48
N ASP A 293 -3.22 -13.58 -12.96
CA ASP A 293 -3.60 -12.26 -12.48
C ASP A 293 -2.54 -11.22 -12.90
N LEU A 294 -2.97 -10.18 -13.60
CA LEU A 294 -2.08 -9.24 -14.29
C LEU A 294 -2.10 -7.88 -13.60
N TYR A 295 -0.92 -7.30 -13.43
CA TYR A 295 -0.71 -5.96 -12.90
C TYR A 295 0.22 -5.19 -13.81
N ALA A 296 -0.09 -3.93 -14.13
CA ALA A 296 0.90 -2.98 -14.63
C ALA A 296 1.77 -2.47 -13.48
N VAL A 297 3.07 -2.31 -13.74
CA VAL A 297 4.06 -1.78 -12.80
C VAL A 297 4.36 -0.34 -13.22
N MET A 298 3.82 0.60 -12.46
CA MET A 298 4.02 2.04 -12.67
C MET A 298 5.33 2.51 -12.03
N PRO A 299 5.82 3.72 -12.39
CA PRO A 299 7.01 4.29 -11.77
C PRO A 299 6.97 4.23 -10.24
N ARG A 300 8.14 4.02 -9.63
CA ARG A 300 8.31 3.83 -8.16
C ARG A 300 7.74 2.51 -7.61
N GLY A 301 7.44 1.54 -8.47
CA GLY A 301 7.04 0.18 -8.05
C GLY A 301 5.60 0.08 -7.56
N VAL A 302 4.72 0.94 -8.09
CA VAL A 302 3.28 0.89 -7.78
C VAL A 302 2.61 -0.08 -8.75
N PHE A 303 1.81 -1.00 -8.22
CA PHE A 303 1.16 -2.04 -9.01
C PHE A 303 -0.32 -1.71 -9.22
N HIS A 304 -0.74 -1.64 -10.49
CA HIS A 304 -2.14 -1.41 -10.87
C HIS A 304 -2.73 -2.67 -11.46
N TRP A 305 -3.80 -3.17 -10.84
CA TRP A 305 -4.47 -4.38 -11.30
C TRP A 305 -5.16 -4.17 -12.64
N ILE A 306 -5.05 -5.16 -13.54
CA ILE A 306 -5.74 -5.18 -14.82
C ILE A 306 -6.71 -6.37 -14.82
N GLY A 307 -7.99 -6.06 -14.93
CA GLY A 307 -9.04 -7.07 -14.98
C GLY A 307 -9.16 -7.73 -16.36
N THR A 308 -9.57 -8.99 -16.37
CA THR A 308 -9.91 -9.71 -17.61
C THR A 308 -11.31 -9.36 -18.13
N HIS A 309 -12.14 -8.66 -17.36
CA HIS A 309 -13.53 -8.33 -17.70
C HIS A 309 -14.35 -9.55 -18.17
N GLN A 310 -14.21 -10.68 -17.46
CA GLN A 310 -14.82 -11.97 -17.79
C GLN A 310 -14.37 -12.58 -19.13
N GLN A 311 -13.33 -12.02 -19.76
CA GLN A 311 -12.71 -12.57 -20.96
C GLN A 311 -11.64 -13.60 -20.58
N TYR A 312 -12.09 -14.74 -20.08
CA TYR A 312 -11.24 -15.90 -19.86
C TYR A 312 -11.99 -17.18 -20.19
N ARG A 313 -11.22 -18.22 -20.52
CA ARG A 313 -11.73 -19.55 -20.78
C ARG A 313 -10.83 -20.55 -20.07
N PHE A 314 -11.38 -21.27 -19.12
CA PHE A 314 -10.70 -22.43 -18.53
C PHE A 314 -10.81 -23.62 -19.47
N GLY A 315 -9.81 -24.51 -19.40
CA GLY A 315 -9.91 -25.83 -20.02
C GLY A 315 -11.02 -26.66 -19.37
N ARG A 316 -11.76 -27.43 -20.18
CA ARG A 316 -12.71 -28.45 -19.71
C ARG A 316 -12.00 -29.79 -19.45
N SER A 317 -10.84 -29.99 -20.09
CA SER A 317 -9.90 -31.09 -19.88
C SER A 317 -8.47 -30.59 -19.64
N ASP A 318 -7.59 -31.47 -19.18
CA ASP A 318 -6.14 -31.28 -19.07
C ASP A 318 -5.43 -31.16 -20.43
N ALA A 319 -6.07 -31.60 -21.51
CA ALA A 319 -5.62 -31.36 -22.88
C ALA A 319 -5.93 -29.92 -23.37
N ASP A 320 -6.91 -29.26 -22.75
CA ASP A 320 -7.37 -27.95 -23.19
C ASP A 320 -6.40 -26.83 -22.79
N THR A 321 -6.37 -25.78 -23.60
CA THR A 321 -5.58 -24.58 -23.32
C THR A 321 -6.49 -23.54 -22.65
N ALA A 322 -6.16 -23.16 -21.42
CA ALA A 322 -6.79 -22.03 -20.76
C ALA A 322 -6.29 -20.72 -21.39
N LYS A 323 -7.18 -19.73 -21.56
CA LYS A 323 -6.86 -18.43 -22.14
C LYS A 323 -7.44 -17.29 -21.31
N PHE A 324 -6.66 -16.23 -21.12
CA PHE A 324 -7.04 -15.02 -20.39
C PHE A 324 -6.72 -13.82 -21.27
N TYR A 325 -7.69 -12.92 -21.45
CA TYR A 325 -7.58 -11.81 -22.37
C TYR A 325 -7.64 -10.48 -21.61
N TYR A 326 -6.74 -9.58 -21.97
CA TYR A 326 -6.70 -8.20 -21.54
C TYR A 326 -6.73 -7.34 -22.79
N ARG A 327 -7.77 -6.53 -22.95
CA ARG A 327 -8.08 -5.82 -24.19
C ARG A 327 -8.12 -4.33 -23.97
N ASN A 328 -7.77 -3.58 -25.01
CA ASN A 328 -7.86 -2.11 -25.03
C ASN A 328 -7.12 -1.47 -23.84
N ILE A 329 -5.95 -2.00 -23.49
CA ILE A 329 -5.10 -1.39 -22.47
C ILE A 329 -4.67 -0.02 -22.97
N ASP A 330 -4.85 1.00 -22.12
CA ASP A 330 -4.41 2.35 -22.41
C ASP A 330 -2.90 2.46 -22.14
N ALA A 331 -2.11 1.99 -23.11
CA ALA A 331 -0.67 2.00 -23.05
C ALA A 331 -0.10 3.24 -23.77
N ASN A 332 0.50 4.16 -23.03
CA ASN A 332 1.27 5.26 -23.60
C ASN A 332 2.76 4.89 -23.66
N GLY A 333 3.10 4.05 -24.64
CA GLY A 333 4.45 3.48 -24.79
C GLY A 333 4.63 2.13 -24.07
N PRO A 334 5.88 1.64 -23.96
CA PRO A 334 6.17 0.37 -23.30
C PRO A 334 5.84 0.41 -21.79
N ILE A 335 5.01 -0.52 -21.33
CA ILE A 335 4.62 -0.68 -19.93
C ILE A 335 5.19 -1.99 -19.41
N GLU A 336 5.67 -1.95 -18.18
CA GLU A 336 6.04 -3.15 -17.45
C GLU A 336 4.82 -3.82 -16.82
N TYR A 337 4.74 -5.13 -16.91
CA TYR A 337 3.68 -5.95 -16.32
C TYR A 337 4.25 -7.03 -15.42
N GLN A 338 3.50 -7.38 -14.37
CA GLN A 338 3.70 -8.58 -13.56
C GLN A 338 2.47 -9.49 -13.65
N LEU A 339 2.70 -10.73 -14.06
CA LEU A 339 1.69 -11.78 -14.21
C LEU A 339 1.90 -12.86 -13.15
N TYR A 340 0.99 -12.96 -12.18
CA TYR A 340 1.01 -14.03 -11.18
C TYR A 340 0.40 -15.32 -11.73
N LEU A 341 1.08 -16.44 -11.47
CA LEU A 341 0.65 -17.76 -11.90
C LEU A 341 -0.37 -18.37 -10.90
N PRO A 342 -1.06 -19.46 -11.29
CA PRO A 342 -2.03 -20.09 -10.40
C PRO A 342 -1.40 -20.64 -9.11
N ASN A 343 -2.16 -20.59 -7.99
CA ASN A 343 -1.64 -21.04 -6.69
C ASN A 343 -1.75 -22.55 -6.47
N TYR A 344 -2.74 -23.20 -7.09
CA TYR A 344 -3.10 -24.59 -6.80
C TYR A 344 -3.11 -25.51 -8.02
N ASN A 345 -2.43 -25.11 -9.10
CA ASN A 345 -2.26 -25.96 -10.28
C ASN A 345 -0.82 -25.97 -10.79
N THR A 346 -0.47 -27.05 -11.50
CA THR A 346 0.81 -27.17 -12.18
C THR A 346 0.65 -26.60 -13.59
N VAL A 347 1.51 -25.65 -13.93
CA VAL A 347 1.59 -25.08 -15.28
C VAL A 347 2.55 -25.95 -16.09
N ASN A 348 2.07 -26.46 -17.23
CA ASN A 348 2.85 -27.26 -18.18
C ASN A 348 3.34 -26.43 -19.37
N LEU A 349 2.58 -25.40 -19.75
CA LEU A 349 2.91 -24.43 -20.79
C LEU A 349 2.36 -23.08 -20.36
N LEU A 350 3.10 -22.02 -20.65
CA LEU A 350 2.69 -20.63 -20.45
C LEU A 350 3.25 -19.79 -21.59
N GLU A 351 2.39 -19.02 -22.24
CA GLU A 351 2.79 -18.08 -23.28
C GLU A 351 2.00 -16.78 -23.15
N VAL A 352 2.69 -15.67 -23.40
CA VAL A 352 2.12 -14.32 -23.43
C VAL A 352 2.06 -13.89 -24.90
N GLY A 353 0.86 -13.64 -25.39
CA GLY A 353 0.57 -13.14 -26.73
C GLY A 353 0.40 -11.63 -26.72
N THR A 354 1.05 -10.95 -27.64
CA THR A 354 0.92 -9.51 -27.89
C THR A 354 0.35 -9.21 -29.27
N ASP A 355 -0.07 -7.96 -29.49
CA ASP A 355 -0.39 -7.44 -30.81
C ASP A 355 0.80 -7.63 -31.76
N GLU A 356 0.51 -7.92 -33.04
CA GLU A 356 1.54 -8.13 -34.06
C GLU A 356 2.42 -6.88 -34.20
N GLY A 357 3.74 -7.08 -34.15
CA GLY A 357 4.72 -5.99 -34.22
C GLY A 357 4.88 -5.18 -32.93
N ALA A 358 4.20 -5.54 -31.84
CA ALA A 358 4.46 -4.96 -30.53
C ALA A 358 5.85 -5.36 -30.01
N THR A 359 6.51 -4.43 -29.33
CA THR A 359 7.75 -4.72 -28.60
C THR A 359 7.46 -5.66 -27.43
N PHE A 360 8.35 -6.60 -27.15
CA PHE A 360 8.24 -7.48 -26.00
C PHE A 360 9.61 -7.82 -25.43
N GLN A 361 9.72 -7.81 -24.11
CA GLN A 361 10.92 -8.23 -23.41
C GLN A 361 10.56 -8.82 -22.05
N PHE A 362 11.03 -10.04 -21.75
CA PHE A 362 10.97 -10.55 -20.38
C PHE A 362 11.96 -9.83 -19.47
N ILE A 363 11.58 -9.66 -18.21
CA ILE A 363 12.44 -9.08 -17.18
C ILE A 363 12.99 -10.22 -16.33
N THR A 364 14.32 -10.29 -16.25
CA THR A 364 15.01 -11.26 -15.39
C THR A 364 14.75 -11.00 -13.91
N PRO A 365 14.63 -12.04 -13.07
CA PRO A 365 14.53 -11.91 -11.62
C PRO A 365 15.63 -11.06 -11.00
N SER A 366 15.27 -10.25 -9.99
CA SER A 366 16.22 -9.46 -9.21
C SER A 366 17.22 -10.37 -8.49
N THR A 367 18.46 -9.91 -8.36
CA THR A 367 19.50 -10.54 -7.52
C THR A 367 19.34 -10.22 -6.04
N GLU A 368 18.35 -9.40 -5.66
CA GLU A 368 18.04 -9.10 -4.28
C GLU A 368 17.62 -10.36 -3.51
N LYS A 369 18.15 -10.51 -2.28
CA LYS A 369 17.81 -11.61 -1.38
C LYS A 369 16.31 -11.67 -1.12
N PRO A 370 15.63 -12.81 -1.36
CA PRO A 370 14.19 -12.91 -1.18
C PRO A 370 13.78 -13.04 0.29
N ILE A 371 12.55 -12.66 0.59
CA ILE A 371 11.86 -13.10 1.79
C ILE A 371 11.31 -14.50 1.51
N VAL A 372 11.65 -15.48 2.34
CA VAL A 372 11.24 -16.88 2.17
C VAL A 372 10.14 -17.19 3.18
N VAL A 373 8.96 -17.58 2.71
CA VAL A 373 7.81 -17.88 3.57
C VAL A 373 7.49 -19.36 3.48
N TYR A 374 7.63 -20.07 4.60
CA TYR A 374 7.27 -21.49 4.74
C TYR A 374 6.01 -21.60 5.60
N GLY A 375 4.98 -22.26 5.07
CA GLY A 375 3.69 -22.33 5.74
C GLY A 375 2.69 -23.30 5.13
N SER A 376 1.46 -23.20 5.58
CA SER A 376 0.35 -24.11 5.26
C SER A 376 -0.33 -23.83 3.90
N SER A 377 -1.56 -24.33 3.73
CA SER A 377 -2.47 -23.97 2.63
C SER A 377 -2.72 -22.46 2.53
N ILE A 378 -2.77 -21.77 3.66
CA ILE A 378 -2.99 -20.31 3.72
C ILE A 378 -1.87 -19.58 2.99
N ILE A 379 -0.61 -19.96 3.27
CA ILE A 379 0.56 -19.38 2.59
C ILE A 379 0.63 -19.84 1.13
N GLN A 380 0.26 -21.08 0.83
CA GLN A 380 0.21 -21.55 -0.55
C GLN A 380 -0.75 -20.71 -1.41
N GLY A 381 -1.82 -20.20 -0.80
CA GLY A 381 -2.73 -19.24 -1.43
C GLY A 381 -4.20 -19.66 -1.35
N ALA A 382 -4.62 -20.38 -0.31
CA ALA A 382 -6.02 -20.62 -0.03
C ALA A 382 -6.58 -19.54 0.94
N SER A 383 -7.67 -18.82 0.65
CA SER A 383 -8.50 -18.90 -0.56
C SER A 383 -9.05 -17.54 -1.02
N PRO A 384 -8.15 -16.59 -1.36
CA PRO A 384 -8.56 -15.40 -2.08
C PRO A 384 -9.14 -15.75 -3.47
N SER A 385 -9.85 -14.80 -4.06
CA SER A 385 -10.58 -14.93 -5.31
C SER A 385 -9.71 -14.97 -6.56
N ARG A 386 -8.42 -14.62 -6.49
CA ARG A 386 -7.46 -14.67 -7.59
C ARG A 386 -6.02 -14.72 -7.08
N SER A 387 -5.09 -15.20 -7.92
CA SER A 387 -3.72 -15.52 -7.48
C SER A 387 -2.92 -14.31 -6.96
N GLY A 388 -3.14 -13.11 -7.50
CA GLY A 388 -2.47 -11.89 -7.04
C GLY A 388 -2.91 -11.42 -5.66
N LEU A 389 -4.01 -11.95 -5.12
CA LEU A 389 -4.49 -11.67 -3.77
C LEU A 389 -3.99 -12.70 -2.73
N SER A 390 -3.11 -13.62 -3.11
CA SER A 390 -2.42 -14.45 -2.11
C SER A 390 -1.54 -13.58 -1.21
N ILE A 391 -1.41 -14.00 0.05
CA ILE A 391 -0.72 -13.22 1.10
C ILE A 391 0.70 -12.86 0.65
N THR A 392 1.45 -13.83 0.13
CA THR A 392 2.82 -13.63 -0.33
C THR A 392 2.91 -12.68 -1.53
N ASN A 393 1.96 -12.74 -2.47
CA ASN A 393 1.95 -11.85 -3.63
C ASN A 393 1.59 -10.40 -3.23
N MET A 394 0.66 -10.21 -2.28
CA MET A 394 0.36 -8.88 -1.73
C MET A 394 1.57 -8.30 -0.98
N VAL A 395 2.20 -9.09 -0.11
CA VAL A 395 3.39 -8.65 0.64
C VAL A 395 4.54 -8.30 -0.32
N GLN A 396 4.71 -9.06 -1.41
CA GLN A 396 5.72 -8.78 -2.44
C GLN A 396 5.52 -7.40 -3.05
N ARG A 397 4.29 -7.03 -3.40
CA ARG A 397 3.98 -5.70 -3.95
C ARG A 397 4.12 -4.61 -2.90
N ASN A 398 3.66 -4.85 -1.68
CA ASN A 398 3.72 -3.88 -0.58
C ASN A 398 5.16 -3.51 -0.17
N LEU A 399 6.10 -4.45 -0.34
CA LEU A 399 7.51 -4.24 -0.03
C LEU A 399 8.37 -3.95 -1.26
N ASN A 400 7.85 -4.23 -2.46
CA ASN A 400 8.62 -4.26 -3.71
C ASN A 400 9.91 -5.11 -3.59
N MET A 401 9.80 -6.28 -2.96
CA MET A 401 10.93 -7.20 -2.71
C MET A 401 10.58 -8.61 -3.19
N PRO A 402 11.54 -9.41 -3.67
CA PRO A 402 11.28 -10.78 -4.09
C PRO A 402 10.80 -11.63 -2.91
N ILE A 403 9.75 -12.44 -3.14
CA ILE A 403 9.21 -13.38 -2.14
C ILE A 403 9.17 -14.77 -2.73
N VAL A 404 9.66 -15.75 -1.98
CA VAL A 404 9.56 -17.17 -2.31
C VAL A 404 8.46 -17.79 -1.45
N ASN A 405 7.41 -18.27 -2.10
CA ASN A 405 6.28 -18.93 -1.45
C ASN A 405 6.52 -20.45 -1.36
N LEU A 406 6.84 -20.93 -0.16
CA LEU A 406 6.95 -22.35 0.17
C LEU A 406 5.79 -22.78 1.08
N GLY A 407 4.57 -22.38 0.72
CA GLY A 407 3.35 -22.92 1.29
C GLY A 407 3.01 -24.31 0.75
N PHE A 408 2.64 -25.24 1.64
CA PHE A 408 2.23 -26.59 1.28
C PHE A 408 0.95 -26.98 2.01
N SER A 409 -0.15 -27.04 1.25
CA SER A 409 -1.50 -27.36 1.72
C SER A 409 -1.55 -28.63 2.55
N GLY A 410 -1.90 -28.51 3.83
CA GLY A 410 -2.02 -29.63 4.77
C GLY A 410 -0.70 -30.29 5.17
N ASN A 411 0.45 -29.73 4.79
CA ASN A 411 1.76 -30.38 4.89
C ASN A 411 2.86 -29.45 5.43
N CYS A 412 2.51 -28.39 6.16
CA CYS A 412 3.49 -27.59 6.89
C CYS A 412 3.75 -28.16 8.27
N PHE A 413 4.62 -29.17 8.34
CA PHE A 413 4.93 -29.88 9.58
C PHE A 413 6.33 -29.64 10.11
N MET A 414 7.06 -28.63 9.59
CA MET A 414 8.37 -28.25 10.10
C MET A 414 9.41 -29.38 10.01
N GLU A 415 9.35 -30.15 8.93
CA GLU A 415 10.27 -31.26 8.70
C GLU A 415 11.71 -30.74 8.52
N PRO A 416 12.72 -31.41 9.11
CA PRO A 416 14.13 -31.02 8.93
C PRO A 416 14.57 -30.92 7.47
N ALA A 417 14.03 -31.76 6.59
CA ALA A 417 14.31 -31.71 5.15
C ALA A 417 13.86 -30.38 4.51
N LEU A 418 12.73 -29.82 4.96
CA LEU A 418 12.25 -28.52 4.46
C LEU A 418 13.15 -27.41 4.97
N PHE A 419 13.53 -27.40 6.26
CA PHE A 419 14.48 -26.40 6.77
C PHE A 419 15.84 -26.45 6.09
N LYS A 420 16.32 -27.64 5.72
CA LYS A 420 17.54 -27.79 4.91
C LYS A 420 17.36 -27.16 3.52
N ALA A 421 16.21 -27.38 2.87
CA ALA A 421 15.90 -26.71 1.61
C ALA A 421 15.81 -25.18 1.78
N LEU A 422 15.17 -24.67 2.84
CA LEU A 422 15.15 -23.23 3.15
C LEU A 422 16.57 -22.68 3.29
N ALA A 423 17.46 -23.40 3.98
CA ALA A 423 18.85 -23.01 4.18
C ALA A 423 19.67 -22.95 2.88
N GLU A 424 19.24 -23.56 1.78
CA GLU A 424 19.91 -23.38 0.49
C GLU A 424 19.65 -21.99 -0.11
N ILE A 425 18.56 -21.32 0.27
CA ILE A 425 18.15 -20.03 -0.30
C ILE A 425 18.89 -18.90 0.42
N ASP A 426 19.55 -18.00 -0.30
CA ASP A 426 20.15 -16.79 0.28
C ASP A 426 19.08 -15.75 0.66
N ALA A 427 18.35 -16.02 1.74
CA ALA A 427 17.20 -15.24 2.15
C ALA A 427 17.57 -13.92 2.85
N ARG A 428 16.71 -12.90 2.67
CA ARG A 428 16.71 -11.68 3.48
C ARG A 428 16.09 -11.91 4.85
N ILE A 429 14.99 -12.66 4.89
CA ILE A 429 14.22 -13.02 6.09
C ILE A 429 13.57 -14.39 5.82
N TYR A 430 13.56 -15.27 6.83
CA TYR A 430 12.69 -16.45 6.85
C TYR A 430 11.43 -16.16 7.67
N VAL A 431 10.27 -16.52 7.15
CA VAL A 431 8.98 -16.47 7.86
C VAL A 431 8.44 -17.89 7.98
N ILE A 432 8.18 -18.34 9.21
CA ILE A 432 7.71 -19.68 9.52
C ILE A 432 6.30 -19.58 10.11
N ASP A 433 5.28 -20.02 9.36
CA ASP A 433 3.85 -19.99 9.74
C ASP A 433 3.24 -21.41 9.72
N PRO A 434 3.50 -22.22 10.77
CA PRO A 434 3.28 -23.65 10.70
C PRO A 434 1.93 -24.11 11.26
N ILE A 435 1.30 -23.30 12.11
CA ILE A 435 0.23 -23.80 12.99
C ILE A 435 -1.04 -24.22 12.27
N PRO A 436 -1.47 -23.62 11.14
CA PRO A 436 -2.69 -24.10 10.48
C PRO A 436 -2.64 -25.59 10.06
N ASN A 437 -1.45 -26.22 10.03
CA ASN A 437 -1.33 -27.68 9.89
C ASN A 437 -0.73 -28.35 11.13
N SER A 438 0.29 -27.74 11.74
CA SER A 438 1.01 -28.31 12.87
C SER A 438 0.23 -28.29 14.20
N HIS A 439 -0.94 -27.65 14.28
CA HIS A 439 -1.82 -27.67 15.46
C HIS A 439 -2.21 -29.10 15.91
N ARG A 440 -2.01 -30.10 15.04
CA ARG A 440 -2.27 -31.52 15.28
C ARG A 440 -1.23 -32.19 16.17
N PHE A 441 -0.06 -31.58 16.35
CA PHE A 441 0.99 -32.12 17.19
C PHE A 441 0.86 -31.65 18.64
N ALA A 442 1.42 -32.44 19.55
CA ALA A 442 1.59 -32.02 20.93
C ALA A 442 2.57 -30.84 21.03
N GLU A 443 2.45 -30.05 22.09
CA GLU A 443 3.31 -28.88 22.35
C GLU A 443 4.81 -29.23 22.27
N SER A 444 5.22 -30.36 22.87
CA SER A 444 6.62 -30.79 22.89
C SER A 444 7.19 -31.00 21.49
N GLU A 445 6.41 -31.55 20.56
CA GLU A 445 6.82 -31.79 19.19
C GLU A 445 6.87 -30.47 18.38
N ILE A 446 5.90 -29.56 18.57
CA ILE A 446 5.93 -28.23 17.94
C ILE A 446 7.18 -27.46 18.38
N VAL A 447 7.44 -27.41 19.69
CA VAL A 447 8.60 -26.71 20.24
C VAL A 447 9.91 -27.33 19.75
N LYS A 448 10.00 -28.66 19.73
CA LYS A 448 11.16 -29.39 19.22
C LYS A 448 11.43 -29.04 17.75
N ARG A 449 10.44 -29.17 16.87
CA ARG A 449 10.63 -28.93 15.43
C ARG A 449 10.96 -27.48 15.09
N ILE A 450 10.36 -26.51 15.79
CA ILE A 450 10.74 -25.09 15.65
C ILE A 450 12.22 -24.91 16.06
N THR A 451 12.62 -25.47 17.20
CA THR A 451 13.98 -25.35 17.71
C THR A 451 15.01 -25.98 16.76
N GLU A 452 14.75 -27.21 16.31
CA GLU A 452 15.59 -27.93 15.34
C GLU A 452 15.68 -27.19 14.00
N GLY A 453 14.54 -26.72 13.48
CA GLY A 453 14.49 -25.95 12.23
C GLY A 453 15.26 -24.64 12.31
N VAL A 454 15.10 -23.89 13.40
CA VAL A 454 15.89 -22.66 13.66
C VAL A 454 17.39 -22.99 13.76
N ASN A 455 17.75 -24.08 14.43
CA ASN A 455 19.15 -24.50 14.51
C ASN A 455 19.74 -24.84 13.12
N ILE A 456 18.98 -25.52 12.26
CA ILE A 456 19.39 -25.78 10.87
C ILE A 456 19.63 -24.47 10.11
N LEU A 457 18.70 -23.51 10.19
CA LEU A 457 18.89 -22.21 9.54
C LEU A 457 20.10 -21.44 10.11
N ARG A 458 20.35 -21.56 11.41
CA ARG A 458 21.48 -20.91 12.10
C ARG A 458 22.84 -21.54 11.78
N GLN A 459 22.88 -22.79 11.31
CA GLN A 459 24.12 -23.38 10.79
C GLN A 459 24.61 -22.68 9.52
N LYS A 460 23.70 -22.09 8.73
CA LYS A 460 24.06 -21.27 7.57
C LYS A 460 24.57 -19.90 8.00
N ASP A 461 23.70 -19.11 8.63
CA ASP A 461 23.99 -17.73 9.00
C ASP A 461 22.97 -17.17 10.02
N ASN A 462 23.11 -15.88 10.34
CA ASN A 462 22.27 -15.17 11.30
C ASN A 462 21.09 -14.40 10.63
N THR A 463 20.62 -14.87 9.46
CA THR A 463 19.47 -14.28 8.75
C THR A 463 18.26 -14.16 9.68
N PRO A 464 17.54 -13.02 9.69
CA PRO A 464 16.34 -12.85 10.50
C PRO A 464 15.31 -13.96 10.30
N ILE A 465 14.74 -14.45 11.40
CA ILE A 465 13.65 -15.44 11.41
C ILE A 465 12.45 -14.83 12.12
N VAL A 466 11.30 -14.83 11.45
CA VAL A 466 10.00 -14.47 12.02
C VAL A 466 9.21 -15.76 12.24
N LEU A 467 8.91 -16.06 13.51
CA LEU A 467 7.95 -17.10 13.87
C LEU A 467 6.55 -16.48 13.91
N VAL A 468 5.57 -17.15 13.33
CA VAL A 468 4.19 -16.65 13.24
C VAL A 468 3.27 -17.48 14.13
N GLN A 469 2.57 -16.81 15.04
CA GLN A 469 1.47 -17.43 15.76
C GLN A 469 0.25 -17.59 14.86
N ASN A 470 -0.58 -18.61 15.13
CA ASN A 470 -1.84 -18.77 14.41
C ASN A 470 -2.75 -17.56 14.61
N TYR A 471 -3.41 -17.11 13.55
CA TYR A 471 -4.45 -16.09 13.58
C TYR A 471 -5.52 -16.35 14.65
N VAL A 472 -6.22 -15.27 15.04
CA VAL A 472 -7.42 -15.38 15.89
C VAL A 472 -8.56 -15.92 15.04
N ALA A 473 -9.06 -17.11 15.38
CA ALA A 473 -10.13 -17.77 14.65
C ALA A 473 -11.42 -16.95 14.64
N SER A 474 -12.04 -16.82 13.47
CA SER A 474 -13.15 -15.90 13.20
C SER A 474 -14.44 -16.24 13.95
N ASP A 475 -14.87 -17.50 13.96
CA ASP A 475 -16.10 -17.99 14.60
C ASP A 475 -15.83 -18.69 15.94
N ASN A 476 -14.75 -18.32 16.62
CA ASN A 476 -14.30 -18.98 17.86
C ASN A 476 -15.30 -18.91 19.03
N LEU A 477 -16.23 -17.95 19.00
CA LEU A 477 -17.29 -17.82 20.00
C LEU A 477 -18.25 -19.02 19.93
N MET A 478 -18.58 -19.45 18.72
CA MET A 478 -19.49 -20.55 18.46
C MET A 478 -18.75 -21.90 18.36
N MET A 479 -17.51 -21.89 17.86
CA MET A 479 -16.72 -23.08 17.53
C MET A 479 -15.47 -23.25 18.40
N LYS A 480 -15.52 -22.80 19.67
CA LYS A 480 -14.38 -22.82 20.61
C LYS A 480 -13.64 -24.16 20.68
N LYS A 481 -14.38 -25.29 20.69
CA LYS A 481 -13.79 -26.64 20.75
C LYS A 481 -12.97 -26.96 19.50
N SER A 482 -13.45 -26.56 18.33
CA SER A 482 -12.77 -26.76 17.04
C SER A 482 -11.44 -26.02 16.98
N TYR A 483 -11.34 -24.85 17.63
CA TYR A 483 -10.13 -24.02 17.66
C TYR A 483 -9.19 -24.26 18.84
N ALA A 484 -9.54 -25.14 19.78
CA ALA A 484 -8.72 -25.38 20.97
C ALA A 484 -7.29 -25.83 20.61
N SER A 485 -7.15 -26.69 19.60
CA SER A 485 -5.85 -27.17 19.12
C SER A 485 -5.04 -26.06 18.43
N TYR A 486 -5.67 -25.18 17.65
CA TYR A 486 -5.00 -24.02 17.03
C TYR A 486 -4.49 -23.03 18.09
N LEU A 487 -5.28 -22.78 19.15
CA LEU A 487 -4.85 -21.94 20.27
C LEU A 487 -3.68 -22.56 21.03
N ALA A 488 -3.72 -23.86 21.30
CA ALA A 488 -2.62 -24.59 21.93
C ALA A 488 -1.35 -24.60 21.06
N GLY A 489 -1.48 -24.83 19.75
CA GLY A 489 -0.37 -24.74 18.80
C GLY A 489 0.22 -23.33 18.73
N SER A 490 -0.62 -22.31 18.73
CA SER A 490 -0.20 -20.91 18.78
C SER A 490 0.58 -20.56 20.07
N ALA A 491 0.14 -21.09 21.22
CA ALA A 491 0.89 -20.97 22.48
C ALA A 491 2.24 -21.71 22.44
N SER A 492 2.30 -22.85 21.72
CA SER A 492 3.53 -23.62 21.53
C SER A 492 4.59 -22.85 20.73
N VAL A 493 4.19 -22.06 19.71
CA VAL A 493 5.11 -21.15 18.99
C VAL A 493 5.70 -20.10 19.93
N LEU A 494 4.86 -19.48 20.77
CA LEU A 494 5.33 -18.50 21.76
C LEU A 494 6.31 -19.13 22.75
N LYS A 495 6.05 -20.37 23.19
CA LYS A 495 6.95 -21.11 24.07
C LYS A 495 8.30 -21.38 23.41
N ALA A 496 8.29 -21.85 22.16
CA ALA A 496 9.52 -22.07 21.38
C ALA A 496 10.32 -20.77 21.18
N TYR A 497 9.65 -19.67 20.82
CA TYR A 497 10.26 -18.36 20.68
C TYR A 497 10.94 -17.92 21.99
N LYS A 498 10.25 -18.03 23.13
CA LYS A 498 10.81 -17.67 24.44
C LYS A 498 12.02 -18.54 24.81
N ALA A 499 11.96 -19.85 24.56
CA ALA A 499 13.07 -20.76 24.81
C ALA A 499 14.30 -20.40 23.96
N LEU A 500 14.12 -20.15 22.67
CA LEU A 500 15.19 -19.73 21.76
C LEU A 500 15.81 -18.39 22.19
N LYS A 501 14.99 -17.42 22.64
CA LYS A 501 15.48 -16.16 23.20
C LYS A 501 16.31 -16.36 24.47
N GLN A 502 15.86 -17.23 25.38
CA GLN A 502 16.60 -17.57 26.61
C GLN A 502 17.93 -18.27 26.31
N GLN A 503 17.99 -19.09 25.26
CA GLN A 503 19.21 -19.72 24.75
C GLN A 503 20.14 -18.73 24.02
N GLY A 504 19.78 -17.45 23.92
CA GLY A 504 20.61 -16.42 23.30
C GLY A 504 20.52 -16.34 21.78
N VAL A 505 19.53 -17.00 21.15
CA VAL A 505 19.34 -16.92 19.70
C VAL A 505 19.00 -15.47 19.30
N LYS A 506 19.85 -14.90 18.43
CA LYS A 506 19.72 -13.54 17.91
C LYS A 506 18.84 -13.51 16.64
N ASN A 507 18.40 -12.31 16.27
CA ASN A 507 17.61 -12.04 15.05
C ASN A 507 16.40 -12.96 14.88
N ILE A 508 15.75 -13.30 15.99
CA ILE A 508 14.50 -14.04 16.01
C ILE A 508 13.38 -13.12 16.49
N TYR A 509 12.26 -13.14 15.79
CA TYR A 509 11.11 -12.27 15.96
C TYR A 509 9.83 -13.11 16.03
N LEU A 510 8.79 -12.55 16.64
CA LEU A 510 7.48 -13.17 16.77
C LEU A 510 6.42 -12.26 16.16
N LEU A 511 5.66 -12.77 15.20
CA LEU A 511 4.39 -12.16 14.78
C LEU A 511 3.27 -12.75 15.64
N GLU A 512 2.78 -11.92 16.56
CA GLU A 512 1.74 -12.27 17.52
C GLU A 512 0.37 -12.34 16.86
N LYS A 513 -0.48 -13.26 17.34
CA LYS A 513 -1.81 -13.53 16.76
C LYS A 513 -2.74 -12.31 16.79
N GLU A 514 -2.56 -11.42 17.76
CA GLU A 514 -3.31 -10.18 17.94
C GLU A 514 -3.09 -9.19 16.78
N LYS A 515 -2.07 -9.43 15.93
CA LYS A 515 -1.84 -8.67 14.70
C LYS A 515 -2.57 -9.27 13.49
N ILE A 516 -3.12 -10.47 13.63
CA ILE A 516 -3.81 -11.21 12.56
C ILE A 516 -5.25 -11.50 13.01
N VAL A 517 -6.05 -10.43 13.06
CA VAL A 517 -7.46 -10.48 13.48
C VAL A 517 -8.35 -10.42 12.25
N LEU A 518 -8.76 -11.59 11.77
CA LEU A 518 -9.46 -11.71 10.48
C LEU A 518 -10.91 -11.22 10.54
N GLY A 519 -11.52 -11.22 11.72
CA GLY A 519 -12.95 -10.91 11.89
C GLY A 519 -13.86 -12.00 11.32
N GLU A 520 -15.16 -11.88 11.56
CA GLU A 520 -16.16 -12.87 11.12
C GLU A 520 -16.23 -12.98 9.59
N GLU A 521 -16.06 -11.86 8.88
CA GLU A 521 -16.08 -11.77 7.42
C GLU A 521 -14.77 -12.18 6.74
N GLY A 522 -13.74 -12.58 7.51
CA GLY A 522 -12.40 -12.83 6.98
C GLY A 522 -12.17 -14.22 6.39
N MET A 523 -13.12 -15.14 6.51
CA MET A 523 -12.97 -16.55 6.13
C MET A 523 -13.95 -16.95 5.03
N ILE A 524 -13.60 -18.00 4.27
CA ILE A 524 -14.54 -18.61 3.31
C ILE A 524 -15.33 -19.78 3.93
N GLU A 525 -14.68 -20.66 4.70
CA GLU A 525 -15.33 -21.83 5.33
C GLU A 525 -14.91 -22.08 6.79
N GLY A 526 -14.18 -21.15 7.41
CA GLY A 526 -13.70 -21.25 8.80
C GLY A 526 -12.23 -21.64 8.93
N SER A 527 -11.62 -22.28 7.93
CA SER A 527 -10.20 -22.65 7.95
C SER A 527 -9.32 -21.71 7.10
N HIS A 528 -9.83 -21.23 5.97
CA HIS A 528 -9.06 -20.44 5.01
C HIS A 528 -9.57 -18.99 4.89
N PRO A 529 -8.65 -18.00 4.87
CA PRO A 529 -9.02 -16.62 4.67
C PRO A 529 -9.54 -16.40 3.25
N ASN A 530 -10.59 -15.60 3.12
CA ASN A 530 -11.03 -15.06 1.83
C ASN A 530 -10.17 -13.83 1.45
N ASP A 531 -10.63 -12.99 0.53
CA ASP A 531 -9.90 -11.78 0.12
C ASP A 531 -9.63 -10.82 1.30
N PHE A 532 -10.63 -10.58 2.15
CA PHE A 532 -10.50 -9.69 3.30
C PHE A 532 -9.52 -10.26 4.32
N GLY A 533 -9.66 -11.54 4.67
CA GLY A 533 -8.73 -12.19 5.60
C GLY A 533 -7.30 -12.22 5.05
N SER A 534 -7.13 -12.45 3.75
CA SER A 534 -5.81 -12.47 3.11
C SER A 534 -5.16 -11.09 3.16
N LEU A 535 -5.95 -10.02 2.96
CA LEU A 535 -5.49 -8.64 3.09
C LEU A 535 -5.02 -8.32 4.51
N VAL A 536 -5.80 -8.70 5.54
CA VAL A 536 -5.40 -8.55 6.95
C VAL A 536 -4.08 -9.27 7.23
N TYR A 537 -3.96 -10.52 6.76
CA TYR A 537 -2.74 -11.30 6.89
C TYR A 537 -1.53 -10.60 6.22
N ALA A 538 -1.71 -10.12 5.00
CA ALA A 538 -0.65 -9.45 4.25
C ALA A 538 -0.21 -8.14 4.90
N HIS A 539 -1.12 -7.38 5.51
CA HIS A 539 -0.75 -6.17 6.27
C HIS A 539 0.07 -6.53 7.51
N ALA A 540 -0.36 -7.52 8.29
CA ALA A 540 0.37 -7.97 9.47
C ALA A 540 1.81 -8.41 9.12
N TYR A 541 1.96 -9.14 8.02
CA TYR A 541 3.25 -9.56 7.49
C TYR A 541 4.07 -8.36 7.03
N THR A 542 3.49 -7.48 6.22
CA THR A 542 4.16 -6.27 5.70
C THR A 542 4.73 -5.42 6.84
N ASP A 543 3.94 -5.17 7.88
CA ASP A 543 4.34 -4.37 9.03
C ASP A 543 5.46 -5.02 9.83
N MET A 544 5.37 -6.33 10.07
CA MET A 544 6.44 -7.06 10.75
C MET A 544 7.73 -7.02 9.94
N LEU A 545 7.66 -7.30 8.64
CA LEU A 545 8.82 -7.35 7.75
C LEU A 545 9.47 -5.97 7.62
N LYS A 546 8.70 -4.88 7.49
CA LYS A 546 9.23 -3.50 7.53
C LYS A 546 10.00 -3.22 8.82
N LYS A 547 9.48 -3.65 9.98
CA LYS A 547 10.18 -3.50 11.27
C LYS A 547 11.48 -4.28 11.33
N VAL A 548 11.50 -5.51 10.82
CA VAL A 548 12.72 -6.35 10.78
C VAL A 548 13.75 -5.76 9.81
N LEU A 549 13.33 -5.34 8.61
CA LEU A 549 14.19 -4.71 7.61
C LEU A 549 14.82 -3.40 8.14
N ALA A 550 14.06 -2.58 8.88
CA ALA A 550 14.58 -1.35 9.47
C ALA A 550 15.66 -1.57 10.54
N ARG A 551 15.70 -2.75 11.17
CA ARG A 551 16.69 -3.13 12.20
C ARG A 551 17.91 -3.87 11.65
N THR A 552 17.89 -4.22 10.38
CA THR A 552 18.90 -5.04 9.71
C THR A 552 19.63 -4.30 8.59
N LYS A 553 19.29 -3.01 8.40
CA LYS A 553 20.18 -2.01 7.80
C LYS A 553 21.25 -1.62 8.82
#